data_AF-A0A176FDZ5-F1
#
_entry.id   AF-A0A176FDZ5-F1
#
_cell.length_a   1.000
_cell.length_b   1.000
_cell.length_c   1.000
_cell.angle_alpha   90.00
_cell.angle_beta   90.00
_cell.angle_gamma   90.00
#
_symmetry.space_group_name_H-M   'P 1'
#
loop_
_entity.id
_entity.type
_entity.pdbx_description
1 polymer ?
#
loop_
_entity_poly.entity_id
_entity_poly.type
_entity_poly.pdbx_seq_one_letter_code
_entity_poly.pdbx_strand_id
1 'polypeptide(L)'
;MRFLRQSLTGLLLLSLTLGLLVYAGQIVFSAVQERMAYEPRVPERRERVFAVNVVEAREQTITPELTAYGEIQSRRTLEIRAKTTGTLVTLADNFEEGGVVEAGQLLAQVDPADAEFALNRAESELTDAQAEKKEALRALDLAQDELEAAEEQATLQERAYQRQVDLEDRGVGTSAAVETAELAAAQAR
;
A
#
# COMPACT_ATOMS: atom_id res chain seq x y z
N MET A 1 -137.36 58.06 63.21
CA MET A 1 -136.87 57.57 61.90
C MET A 1 -135.33 57.42 61.89
N ARG A 2 -134.77 56.40 62.57
CA ARG A 2 -133.30 56.15 62.62
C ARG A 2 -132.89 54.70 62.29
N PHE A 3 -133.83 53.77 62.14
CA PHE A 3 -133.55 52.35 61.87
C PHE A 3 -133.24 52.02 60.40
N LEU A 4 -133.75 52.81 59.43
CA LEU A 4 -133.52 52.56 58.00
C LEU A 4 -132.14 53.04 57.49
N ARG A 5 -131.49 54.01 58.16
CA ARG A 5 -130.18 54.55 57.74
C ARG A 5 -129.00 53.67 58.17
N GLN A 6 -129.17 52.78 59.14
CA GLN A 6 -128.08 51.93 59.67
C GLN A 6 -127.95 50.59 58.94
N SER A 7 -129.01 50.06 58.34
CA SER A 7 -128.95 48.82 57.53
C SER A 7 -128.35 49.05 56.14
N LEU A 8 -128.57 50.23 55.55
CA LEU A 8 -128.04 50.58 54.23
C LEU A 8 -126.50 50.76 54.23
N THR A 9 -125.94 51.32 55.30
CA THR A 9 -124.48 51.49 55.45
C THR A 9 -123.75 50.17 55.68
N GLY A 10 -124.38 49.20 56.36
CA GLY A 10 -123.80 47.87 56.57
C GLY A 10 -123.70 47.06 55.28
N LEU A 11 -124.73 47.12 54.43
CA LEU A 11 -124.70 46.45 53.12
C LEU A 11 -123.66 47.07 52.19
N LEU A 12 -123.52 48.40 52.21
CA LEU A 12 -122.53 49.12 51.39
C LEU A 12 -121.10 48.72 51.79
N LEU A 13 -120.79 48.70 53.09
CA LEU A 13 -119.47 48.27 53.58
C LEU A 13 -119.16 46.80 53.23
N LEU A 14 -120.14 45.91 53.30
CA LEU A 14 -119.97 44.50 52.93
C LEU A 14 -119.71 44.31 51.43
N SER A 15 -120.39 45.09 50.58
CA SER A 15 -120.13 45.07 49.13
C SER A 15 -118.74 45.61 48.77
N LEU A 16 -118.27 46.64 49.50
CA LEU A 16 -116.96 47.25 49.28
C LEU A 16 -115.82 46.32 49.71
N THR A 17 -115.96 45.64 50.85
CA THR A 17 -114.96 44.66 51.31
C THR A 17 -114.90 43.45 50.39
N LEU A 18 -116.04 42.97 49.89
CA LEU A 18 -116.07 41.88 48.91
C LEU A 18 -115.40 42.28 47.59
N GLY A 19 -115.64 43.52 47.11
CA GLY A 19 -114.99 44.06 45.93
C GLY A 19 -113.46 44.14 46.07
N LEU A 20 -112.96 44.61 47.22
CA LEU A 20 -111.52 44.65 47.51
C LEU A 20 -110.89 43.26 47.58
N LEU A 21 -111.59 42.27 48.15
CA LEU A 21 -111.12 40.89 48.21
C LEU A 21 -110.99 40.26 46.82
N VAL A 22 -111.96 40.50 45.93
CA VAL A 22 -111.90 40.02 44.54
C VAL A 22 -110.74 40.67 43.80
N TYR A 23 -110.55 41.99 43.96
CA TYR A 23 -109.44 42.71 43.33
C TYR A 23 -108.07 42.23 43.80
N ALA A 24 -107.91 41.98 45.12
CA ALA A 24 -106.70 41.40 45.68
C ALA A 24 -106.44 39.98 45.14
N GLY A 25 -107.48 39.16 45.04
CA GLY A 25 -107.39 37.83 44.43
C GLY A 25 -106.90 37.86 42.98
N GLN A 26 -107.38 38.84 42.20
CA GLN A 26 -107.01 39.00 40.81
C GLN A 26 -105.53 39.36 40.62
N ILE A 27 -104.97 40.26 41.46
CA ILE A 27 -103.56 40.64 41.41
C ILE A 27 -102.64 39.46 41.73
N VAL A 28 -102.98 38.66 42.74
CA VAL A 28 -102.18 37.49 43.12
C VAL A 28 -102.20 36.44 42.01
N PHE A 29 -103.37 36.19 41.42
CA PHE A 29 -103.51 35.22 40.35
C PHE A 29 -102.69 35.62 39.11
N SER A 30 -102.71 36.89 38.71
CA SER A 30 -101.95 37.37 37.54
C SER A 30 -100.44 37.27 37.74
N ALA A 31 -99.94 37.61 38.94
CA ALA A 31 -98.50 37.53 39.23
C ALA A 31 -97.98 36.09 39.24
N VAL A 32 -98.79 35.14 39.72
CA VAL A 32 -98.45 33.70 39.67
C VAL A 32 -98.42 33.20 38.24
N GLN A 33 -99.37 33.60 37.40
CA GLN A 33 -99.44 33.18 36.01
C GLN A 33 -98.23 33.67 35.20
N GLU A 34 -97.80 34.92 35.42
CA GLU A 34 -96.64 35.50 34.74
C GLU A 34 -95.32 34.83 35.16
N ARG A 35 -95.17 34.50 36.45
CA ARG A 35 -94.01 33.76 36.95
C ARG A 35 -93.95 32.34 36.40
N MET A 36 -95.10 31.68 36.25
CA MET A 36 -95.19 30.33 35.68
C MET A 36 -94.91 30.32 34.17
N ALA A 37 -95.15 31.44 33.47
CA ALA A 37 -94.88 31.58 32.04
C ALA A 37 -93.42 31.99 31.71
N TYR A 38 -92.59 32.25 32.71
CA TYR A 38 -91.20 32.68 32.49
C TYR A 38 -90.24 31.48 32.46
N GLU A 39 -89.79 31.11 31.27
CA GLU A 39 -88.83 30.02 31.07
C GLU A 39 -87.42 30.59 30.80
N PRO A 40 -86.40 30.31 31.65
CA PRO A 40 -85.06 30.87 31.49
C PRO A 40 -84.34 30.27 30.27
N ARG A 41 -83.91 31.11 29.32
CA ARG A 41 -83.10 30.67 28.18
C ARG A 41 -81.66 30.38 28.60
N VAL A 42 -81.23 29.12 28.51
CA VAL A 42 -79.83 28.71 28.73
C VAL A 42 -79.06 28.81 27.40
N PRO A 43 -77.92 29.50 27.32
CA PRO A 43 -77.14 29.57 26.08
C PRO A 43 -76.46 28.24 25.74
N GLU A 44 -76.50 27.84 24.48
CA GLU A 44 -75.85 26.62 23.97
C GLU A 44 -74.33 26.71 24.03
N ARG A 45 -73.69 25.65 24.55
CA ARG A 45 -72.24 25.57 24.75
C ARG A 45 -71.56 25.16 23.43
N ARG A 46 -70.83 26.08 22.80
CA ARG A 46 -70.04 25.79 21.58
C ARG A 46 -68.85 24.87 21.88
N GLU A 47 -68.67 23.86 21.04
CA GLU A 47 -67.51 22.95 21.06
C GLU A 47 -66.22 23.68 20.64
N ARG A 48 -65.09 23.26 21.21
CA ARG A 48 -63.78 23.90 20.99
C ARG A 48 -63.05 23.18 19.84
N VAL A 49 -62.64 23.95 18.84
CA VAL A 49 -61.81 23.47 17.72
C VAL A 49 -60.35 23.86 17.99
N PHE A 50 -59.43 22.90 17.85
CA PHE A 50 -58.00 23.13 17.97
C PHE A 50 -57.35 23.09 16.59
N ALA A 51 -56.56 24.11 16.28
CA ALA A 51 -55.76 24.13 15.05
C ALA A 51 -54.51 23.25 15.23
N VAL A 52 -54.25 22.38 14.26
CA VAL A 52 -53.04 21.55 14.20
C VAL A 52 -52.41 21.67 12.81
N ASN A 53 -51.10 21.55 12.75
CA ASN A 53 -50.39 21.47 11.48
C ASN A 53 -50.37 20.03 11.00
N VAL A 54 -50.84 19.80 9.77
CA VAL A 54 -50.80 18.50 9.10
C VAL A 54 -49.96 18.60 7.84
N VAL A 55 -49.31 17.50 7.48
CA VAL A 55 -48.63 17.34 6.20
C VAL A 55 -49.14 16.05 5.55
N GLU A 56 -49.47 16.11 4.26
CA GLU A 56 -49.91 14.96 3.49
C GLU A 56 -48.74 14.00 3.24
N ALA A 57 -48.85 12.76 3.72
CA ALA A 57 -47.86 11.73 3.44
C ALA A 57 -48.00 11.25 1.99
N ARG A 58 -46.91 11.34 1.22
CA ARG A 58 -46.83 10.84 -0.16
C ARG A 58 -45.70 9.82 -0.25
N GLU A 59 -45.98 8.69 -0.89
CA GLU A 59 -44.96 7.68 -1.19
C GLU A 59 -43.95 8.25 -2.18
N GLN A 60 -42.67 8.21 -1.80
CA GLN A 60 -41.56 8.66 -2.65
C GLN A 60 -40.41 7.67 -2.50
N THR A 61 -39.76 7.33 -3.62
CA THR A 61 -38.50 6.57 -3.61
C THR A 61 -37.35 7.56 -3.44
N ILE A 62 -36.71 7.53 -2.28
CA ILE A 62 -35.54 8.35 -2.00
C ILE A 62 -34.30 7.50 -2.27
N THR A 63 -33.51 7.87 -3.28
CA THR A 63 -32.19 7.26 -3.53
C THR A 63 -31.13 8.14 -2.87
N PRO A 64 -30.53 7.73 -1.74
CA PRO A 64 -29.47 8.50 -1.11
C PRO A 64 -28.21 8.42 -1.98
N GLU A 65 -27.70 9.58 -2.43
CA GLU A 65 -26.37 9.69 -2.99
C GLU A 65 -25.35 9.81 -1.84
N LEU A 66 -24.48 8.82 -1.72
CA LEU A 66 -23.40 8.82 -0.73
C LEU A 66 -22.08 9.13 -1.42
N THR A 67 -21.48 10.27 -1.09
CA THR A 67 -20.11 10.60 -1.47
C THR A 67 -19.16 10.00 -0.44
N ALA A 68 -18.37 9.01 -0.84
CA ALA A 68 -17.31 8.43 -0.02
C ALA A 68 -15.93 8.89 -0.52
N TYR A 69 -15.01 9.08 0.41
CA TYR A 69 -13.60 9.36 0.13
C TYR A 69 -12.78 8.14 0.52
N GLY A 70 -11.73 7.85 -0.24
CA GLY A 70 -10.81 6.74 0.02
C GLY A 70 -9.40 7.10 -0.42
N GLU A 71 -8.43 6.34 0.09
CA GLU A 71 -7.02 6.47 -0.27
C GLU A 71 -6.60 5.29 -1.15
N ILE A 72 -5.81 5.57 -2.19
CA ILE A 72 -5.21 4.54 -3.01
C ILE A 72 -3.88 4.15 -2.38
N GLN A 73 -3.77 2.89 -1.95
CA GLN A 73 -2.55 2.36 -1.34
C GLN A 73 -1.94 1.27 -2.21
N SER A 74 -0.62 1.33 -2.38
CA SER A 74 0.14 0.31 -3.09
C SER A 74 0.09 -1.01 -2.32
N ARG A 75 -0.33 -2.09 -2.99
CA ARG A 75 -0.34 -3.43 -2.39
C ARG A 75 1.06 -3.94 -2.05
N ARG A 76 2.08 -3.46 -2.77
CA ARG A 76 3.49 -3.79 -2.59
C ARG A 76 4.32 -2.55 -2.88
N THR A 77 5.30 -2.30 -2.03
CA THR A 77 6.30 -1.24 -2.20
C THR A 77 7.66 -1.88 -2.08
N LEU A 78 8.55 -1.59 -3.02
CA LEU A 78 9.93 -2.06 -3.00
C LEU A 78 10.86 -0.87 -3.00
N GLU A 79 11.90 -0.95 -2.17
CA GLU A 79 13.00 0.01 -2.17
C GLU A 79 14.14 -0.59 -2.99
N ILE A 80 14.55 0.10 -4.06
CA ILE A 80 15.65 -0.34 -4.91
C ILE A 80 16.92 0.36 -4.44
N ARG A 81 17.98 -0.41 -4.23
CA ARG A 81 19.29 0.09 -3.81
C ARG A 81 20.34 -0.23 -4.85
N ALA A 82 21.27 0.70 -5.05
CA ALA A 82 22.43 0.48 -5.90
C ALA A 82 23.33 -0.60 -5.28
N LYS A 83 23.91 -1.47 -6.12
CA LYS A 83 24.85 -2.51 -5.69
C LYS A 83 26.24 -1.95 -5.36
N THR A 84 26.56 -0.78 -5.89
CA THR A 84 27.85 -0.11 -5.72
C THR A 84 27.64 1.33 -5.30
N THR A 85 28.63 1.88 -4.60
CA THR A 85 28.71 3.30 -4.27
C THR A 85 29.39 4.05 -5.41
N GLY A 86 29.03 5.32 -5.61
CA GLY A 86 29.71 6.20 -6.55
C GLY A 86 28.89 7.45 -6.86
N THR A 87 29.42 8.30 -7.72
CA THR A 87 28.75 9.52 -8.19
C THR A 87 27.69 9.15 -9.22
N LEU A 88 26.47 9.69 -9.11
CA LEU A 88 25.45 9.55 -10.14
C LEU A 88 25.75 10.51 -11.29
N VAL A 89 25.91 9.97 -12.50
CA VAL A 89 26.23 10.74 -13.71
C VAL A 89 25.01 10.92 -14.62
N THR A 90 24.00 10.05 -14.47
CA THR A 90 22.78 10.11 -15.28
C THR A 90 21.59 9.71 -14.43
N LEU A 91 20.47 10.40 -14.66
CA LEU A 91 19.15 10.08 -14.15
C LEU A 91 18.21 10.03 -15.35
N ALA A 92 17.20 9.18 -15.28
CA ALA A 92 16.19 9.11 -16.33
C ALA A 92 15.34 10.38 -16.37
N ASP A 93 14.87 10.75 -17.56
CA ASP A 93 14.03 11.95 -17.72
C ASP A 93 12.70 11.85 -16.95
N ASN A 94 12.18 10.63 -16.80
CA ASN A 94 10.96 10.33 -16.03
C ASN A 94 11.25 9.97 -14.56
N PHE A 95 12.44 10.30 -14.04
CA PHE A 95 12.78 10.07 -12.64
C PHE A 95 12.13 11.14 -11.74
N GLU A 96 10.81 11.03 -11.59
CA GLU A 96 9.98 11.92 -10.80
C GLU A 96 9.02 11.14 -9.89
N GLU A 97 8.52 11.81 -8.84
CA GLU A 97 7.59 11.18 -7.91
C GLU A 97 6.27 10.83 -8.61
N GLY A 98 5.89 9.55 -8.56
CA GLY A 98 4.72 9.04 -9.28
C GLY A 98 4.97 8.71 -10.76
N GLY A 99 6.22 8.84 -11.24
CA GLY A 99 6.61 8.46 -12.59
C GLY A 99 6.37 6.97 -12.88
N VAL A 100 5.87 6.66 -14.08
CA VAL A 100 5.71 5.28 -14.56
C VAL A 100 7.03 4.79 -15.14
N VAL A 101 7.44 3.58 -14.76
CA VAL A 101 8.68 2.94 -15.21
C VAL A 101 8.42 1.54 -15.75
N GLU A 102 9.21 1.14 -16.73
CA GLU A 102 9.13 -0.19 -17.35
C GLU A 102 10.28 -1.11 -16.91
N ALA A 103 10.09 -2.42 -17.06
CA ALA A 103 11.11 -3.40 -16.73
C ALA A 103 12.32 -3.24 -17.67
N GLY A 104 13.52 -3.09 -17.08
CA GLY A 104 14.76 -2.89 -17.83
C GLY A 104 15.05 -1.43 -18.18
N GLN A 105 14.18 -0.49 -17.82
CA GLN A 105 14.44 0.93 -18.01
C GLN A 105 15.60 1.40 -17.14
N LEU A 106 16.55 2.14 -17.73
CA LEU A 106 17.61 2.82 -17.00
C LEU A 106 16.99 3.96 -16.18
N LEU A 107 17.09 3.91 -14.86
CA LEU A 107 16.59 4.94 -13.95
C LEU A 107 17.70 5.90 -13.50
N ALA A 108 18.87 5.35 -13.22
CA ALA A 108 20.04 6.08 -12.77
C ALA A 108 21.30 5.30 -13.14
N GLN A 109 22.38 6.02 -13.46
CA GLN A 109 23.69 5.45 -13.75
C GLN A 109 24.72 6.03 -12.78
N VAL A 110 25.44 5.15 -12.11
CA VAL A 110 26.64 5.47 -11.32
C VAL A 110 27.82 5.54 -12.29
N ASP A 111 28.75 6.48 -12.06
CA ASP A 111 29.97 6.66 -12.85
C ASP A 111 30.71 5.32 -13.02
N PRO A 112 30.86 4.80 -14.26
CA PRO A 112 31.50 3.53 -14.51
C PRO A 112 33.03 3.61 -14.55
N ALA A 113 33.64 4.81 -14.50
CA ALA A 113 35.07 4.99 -14.78
C ALA A 113 35.99 4.09 -13.95
N ASP A 114 35.75 3.97 -12.64
CA ASP A 114 36.55 3.12 -11.75
C ASP A 114 36.41 1.63 -12.10
N ALA A 115 35.19 1.20 -12.45
CA ALA A 115 34.90 -0.18 -12.85
C ALA A 115 35.54 -0.52 -14.20
N GLU A 116 35.50 0.42 -15.16
CA GLU A 116 36.16 0.29 -16.45
C GLU A 116 37.69 0.25 -16.30
N PHE A 117 38.26 1.08 -15.43
CA PHE A 117 39.69 1.03 -15.13
C PHE A 117 40.11 -0.30 -14.51
N ALA A 118 39.31 -0.81 -13.56
CA ALA A 118 39.56 -2.11 -12.94
C ALA A 118 39.48 -3.26 -13.97
N LEU A 119 38.52 -3.20 -14.89
CA LEU A 119 38.39 -4.16 -15.99
C LEU A 119 39.61 -4.12 -16.91
N ASN A 120 39.97 -2.94 -17.41
CA ASN A 120 41.12 -2.76 -18.32
C ASN A 120 42.43 -3.24 -17.68
N ARG A 121 42.60 -3.00 -16.38
CA ARG A 121 43.75 -3.50 -15.63
C ARG A 121 43.75 -5.04 -15.57
N ALA A 122 42.63 -5.65 -15.24
CA ALA A 122 42.51 -7.10 -15.16
C ALA A 122 42.74 -7.78 -16.53
N GLU A 123 42.28 -7.16 -17.61
CA GLU A 123 42.53 -7.64 -18.99
C GLU A 123 44.01 -7.54 -19.38
N SER A 124 44.70 -6.49 -18.93
CA SER A 124 46.15 -6.35 -19.14
C SER A 124 46.92 -7.42 -18.35
N GLU A 125 46.59 -7.61 -17.07
CA GLU A 125 47.19 -8.65 -16.21
C GLU A 125 46.95 -10.07 -16.80
N LEU A 126 45.77 -10.33 -17.37
CA LEU A 126 45.48 -11.57 -18.08
C LEU A 126 46.37 -11.76 -19.32
N THR A 127 46.56 -10.70 -20.11
CA THR A 127 47.39 -10.74 -21.32
C THR A 127 48.85 -11.01 -20.98
N ASP A 128 49.38 -10.35 -19.95
CA ASP A 128 50.74 -10.57 -19.46
C ASP A 128 50.91 -12.01 -18.97
N ALA A 129 49.97 -12.53 -18.17
CA ALA A 129 50.01 -13.91 -17.71
C ALA A 129 49.94 -14.94 -18.85
N GLN A 130 49.19 -14.65 -19.92
CA GLN A 130 49.15 -15.50 -21.11
C GLN A 130 50.48 -15.48 -21.87
N ALA A 131 51.12 -14.32 -21.97
CA ALA A 131 52.43 -14.18 -22.59
C ALA A 131 53.51 -14.93 -21.79
N GLU A 132 53.52 -14.78 -20.47
CA GLU A 132 54.42 -15.49 -19.57
C GLU A 132 54.23 -17.01 -19.67
N LYS A 133 52.98 -17.49 -19.67
CA LYS A 133 52.68 -18.91 -19.88
C LYS A 133 53.25 -19.41 -21.22
N LYS A 134 53.08 -18.63 -22.30
CA LYS A 134 53.60 -19.00 -23.62
C LYS A 134 55.13 -19.04 -23.63
N GLU A 135 55.79 -18.11 -22.94
CA GLU A 135 57.25 -18.12 -22.79
C GLU A 135 57.72 -19.35 -22.01
N ALA A 136 57.09 -19.62 -20.86
CA ALA A 136 57.42 -20.79 -20.03
C ALA A 136 57.24 -22.11 -20.78
N LEU A 137 56.19 -22.24 -21.61
CA LEU A 137 55.99 -23.43 -22.45
C LEU A 137 57.08 -23.58 -23.52
N ARG A 138 57.51 -22.48 -24.14
CA ARG A 138 58.63 -22.52 -25.12
C ARG A 138 59.96 -22.84 -24.46
N ALA A 139 60.21 -22.30 -23.27
CA ALA A 139 61.39 -22.62 -22.49
C ALA A 139 61.41 -24.09 -22.06
N LEU A 140 60.25 -24.66 -21.72
CA LEU A 140 60.11 -26.07 -21.41
C LEU A 140 60.41 -26.96 -22.62
N ASP A 141 59.86 -26.62 -23.79
CA ASP A 141 60.10 -27.33 -25.06
C ASP A 141 61.59 -27.34 -25.41
N LEU A 142 62.24 -26.16 -25.35
CA LEU A 142 63.68 -26.05 -25.58
C LEU A 142 64.50 -26.87 -24.58
N ALA A 143 64.14 -26.86 -23.30
CA ALA A 143 64.84 -27.64 -22.29
C ALA A 143 64.67 -29.16 -22.48
N GLN A 144 63.55 -29.59 -23.06
CA GLN A 144 63.32 -31.00 -23.44
C GLN A 144 64.19 -31.39 -24.63
N ASP A 145 64.27 -30.55 -25.66
CA ASP A 145 65.15 -30.78 -26.81
C ASP A 145 66.63 -30.82 -26.40
N GLU A 146 67.05 -29.91 -25.51
CA GLU A 146 68.42 -29.89 -24.96
C GLU A 146 68.73 -31.16 -24.15
N LEU A 147 67.75 -31.65 -23.38
CA LEU A 147 67.88 -32.90 -22.63
C LEU A 147 68.01 -34.11 -23.58
N GLU A 148 67.16 -34.21 -24.60
CA GLU A 148 67.23 -35.29 -25.59
C GLU A 148 68.59 -35.31 -26.30
N ALA A 149 69.07 -34.15 -26.76
CA ALA A 149 70.38 -34.03 -27.40
C ALA A 149 71.54 -34.43 -26.45
N ALA A 150 71.44 -34.08 -25.16
CA ALA A 150 72.43 -34.47 -24.16
C ALA A 150 72.43 -36.00 -23.92
N GLU A 151 71.26 -36.62 -23.83
CA GLU A 151 71.10 -38.07 -23.69
C GLU A 151 71.64 -38.85 -24.91
N GLU A 152 71.39 -38.35 -26.12
CA GLU A 152 71.94 -38.92 -27.35
C GLU A 152 73.48 -38.87 -27.36
N GLN A 153 74.05 -37.73 -26.95
CA GLN A 153 75.49 -37.53 -26.85
C GLN A 153 76.10 -38.46 -25.80
N ALA A 154 75.48 -38.59 -24.62
CA ALA A 154 75.89 -39.53 -23.58
C ALA A 154 75.93 -40.97 -24.13
N THR A 155 74.89 -41.35 -24.86
CA THR A 155 74.77 -42.68 -25.48
C THR A 155 75.83 -42.92 -26.56
N LEU A 156 76.22 -41.90 -27.32
CA LEU A 156 77.32 -41.98 -28.30
C LEU A 156 78.68 -42.18 -27.62
N GLN A 157 78.95 -41.43 -26.54
CA GLN A 157 80.20 -41.54 -25.79
C GLN A 157 80.32 -42.89 -25.08
N GLU A 158 79.23 -43.39 -24.49
CA GLU A 158 79.20 -44.73 -23.89
C GLU A 158 79.50 -45.81 -24.95
N ARG A 159 78.87 -45.74 -26.13
CA ARG A 159 79.17 -46.66 -27.24
C ARG A 159 80.62 -46.56 -27.73
N ALA A 160 81.22 -45.37 -27.70
CA ALA A 160 82.63 -45.18 -28.06
C ALA A 160 83.56 -45.81 -27.02
N TYR A 161 83.27 -45.64 -25.73
CA TYR A 161 83.98 -46.28 -24.63
C TYR A 161 83.94 -47.81 -24.75
N GLN A 162 82.75 -48.40 -24.88
CA GLN A 162 82.59 -49.85 -25.04
C GLN A 162 83.37 -50.40 -26.25
N ARG A 163 83.46 -49.62 -27.34
CA ARG A 163 84.25 -50.00 -28.52
C ARG A 163 85.76 -49.98 -28.23
N GLN A 164 86.26 -49.04 -27.43
CA GLN A 164 87.67 -49.01 -27.05
C GLN A 164 88.03 -50.21 -26.15
N VAL A 165 87.14 -50.58 -25.23
CA VAL A 165 87.29 -51.76 -24.37
C VAL A 165 87.41 -53.04 -25.22
N ASP A 166 86.50 -53.26 -26.19
CA ASP A 166 86.57 -54.43 -27.10
C ASP A 166 87.87 -54.47 -27.92
N LEU A 167 88.37 -53.30 -28.37
CA LEU A 167 89.62 -53.22 -29.13
C LEU A 167 90.84 -53.54 -28.26
N GLU A 168 90.86 -53.11 -26.99
CA GLU A 168 91.91 -53.46 -26.03
C GLU A 168 91.90 -54.96 -25.74
N ASP A 169 90.72 -55.56 -25.47
CA ASP A 169 90.56 -57.00 -25.23
C ASP A 169 91.06 -57.85 -26.42
N ARG A 170 90.90 -57.33 -27.64
CA ARG A 170 91.39 -57.95 -28.88
C ARG A 170 92.87 -57.68 -29.16
N GLY A 171 93.57 -56.95 -28.29
CA GLY A 171 95.00 -56.65 -28.41
C GLY A 171 95.37 -55.61 -29.47
N VAL A 172 94.38 -54.84 -29.96
CA VAL A 172 94.58 -53.81 -31.01
C VAL A 172 94.37 -52.37 -30.49
N GLY A 173 94.07 -52.20 -29.19
CA GLY A 173 93.90 -50.92 -28.50
C GLY A 173 95.00 -50.61 -27.47
N THR A 174 94.92 -49.43 -26.85
CA THR A 174 95.82 -49.02 -25.75
C THR A 174 95.00 -48.62 -24.51
N SER A 175 95.53 -48.87 -23.32
CA SER A 175 94.87 -48.51 -22.05
C SER A 175 94.59 -47.01 -21.93
N ALA A 176 95.51 -46.17 -22.42
CA ALA A 176 95.32 -44.72 -22.46
C ALA A 176 94.12 -44.27 -23.32
N ALA A 177 93.81 -45.01 -24.40
CA ALA A 177 92.64 -44.71 -25.24
C ALA A 177 91.33 -45.09 -24.53
N VAL A 178 91.33 -46.18 -23.77
CA VAL A 178 90.18 -46.59 -22.96
C VAL A 178 89.91 -45.59 -21.83
N GLU A 179 90.93 -45.17 -21.07
CA GLU A 179 90.79 -44.16 -20.01
C GLU A 179 90.27 -42.82 -20.56
N THR A 180 90.75 -42.39 -21.74
CA THR A 180 90.27 -41.16 -22.39
C THR A 180 88.79 -41.27 -22.76
N ALA A 181 88.36 -42.42 -23.29
CA ALA A 181 86.97 -42.65 -23.64
C ALA A 181 86.07 -42.80 -22.41
N GLU A 182 86.57 -43.37 -21.32
CA GLU A 182 85.88 -43.47 -20.03
C GLU A 182 85.60 -42.08 -19.44
N LEU A 183 86.61 -41.21 -19.42
CA LEU A 183 86.46 -39.83 -18.98
C LEU A 183 85.43 -39.07 -19.82
N ALA A 184 85.46 -39.25 -21.15
CA ALA A 184 84.50 -38.63 -22.06
C ALA A 184 83.05 -39.14 -21.83
N ALA A 185 82.87 -40.44 -21.57
CA ALA A 185 81.57 -41.02 -21.24
C ALA A 185 81.06 -40.55 -19.87
N ALA A 186 81.95 -40.46 -18.87
CA ALA A 186 81.60 -39.97 -17.53
C ALA A 186 81.24 -38.47 -17.53
N GLN A 187 81.88 -37.66 -18.38
CA GLN A 187 81.55 -36.24 -18.54
C GLN A 187 80.23 -36.00 -19.28
N ALA A 188 79.75 -36.97 -20.05
CA ALA A 188 78.52 -36.86 -20.81
C ALA A 188 77.28 -37.39 -20.06
N ARG A 189 77.46 -38.04 -18.90
CA ARG A 189 76.38 -38.44 -17.98
C ARG A 189 76.05 -37.32 -17.00
#